data_AF-A0A9X6RNX8-F1
#
_entry.id   AF-A0A9X6RNX8-F1
#
_cell.length_a   1.000
_cell.length_b   1.000
_cell.length_c   1.000
_cell.angle_alpha   90.00
_cell.angle_beta   90.00
_cell.angle_gamma   90.00
#
_symmetry.space_group_name_H-M   'P 1'
#
loop_
_entity.id
_entity.type
_entity.pdbx_description
1 polymer ?
#
loop_
_entity_poly.entity_id
_entity_poly.type
_entity_poly.pdbx_seq_one_letter_code
_entity_poly.pdbx_strand_id
1 'polypeptide(L)'
;MPFLAGPEQKEPEKTASTHYAGATKNGRSSGYGRYTTKCGMAYEGNFLDDEYHGKGEIICPDGARFKGVWKKGTLTEGQFIFPDGLVFDAGMPGSGLPDANKPWGYCDGFDRRFWDEIQNDLSGKALLAAVDPIPNIPKAAMDVRNGYYNVDTRKIFSYDGKFRRNVDDSEHFWIISTCRKGWMEEVGKNPTTHL
;
A
#
# COMPACT_ATOMS: atom_id res chain seq x y z
N MET A 1 -11.28 -53.14 19.96
CA MET A 1 -10.80 -52.08 20.87
C MET A 1 -10.70 -50.79 20.06
N PRO A 2 -11.63 -49.83 20.16
CA PRO A 2 -11.45 -48.53 19.53
C PRO A 2 -10.60 -47.63 20.43
N PHE A 3 -9.70 -46.87 19.80
CA PHE A 3 -8.76 -45.95 20.43
C PHE A 3 -9.53 -44.71 20.94
N LEU A 4 -9.40 -44.39 22.23
CA LEU A 4 -9.95 -43.17 22.82
C LEU A 4 -9.14 -41.97 22.32
N ALA A 5 -9.80 -41.03 21.63
CA ALA A 5 -9.22 -39.73 21.32
C ALA A 5 -9.04 -38.94 22.63
N GLY A 6 -7.81 -38.52 22.92
CA GLY A 6 -7.50 -37.64 24.05
C GLY A 6 -8.07 -36.22 23.83
N PRO A 7 -8.23 -35.44 24.91
CA PRO A 7 -8.85 -34.12 24.82
C PRO A 7 -7.98 -33.17 24.00
N GLU A 8 -8.60 -32.56 23.00
CA GLU A 8 -8.08 -31.50 22.15
C GLU A 8 -7.75 -30.28 23.04
N GLN A 9 -6.46 -29.99 23.21
CA GLN A 9 -6.01 -28.80 23.92
C GLN A 9 -6.25 -27.58 23.03
N LYS A 10 -7.31 -26.80 23.31
CA LYS A 10 -7.48 -25.48 22.72
C LYS A 10 -6.35 -24.57 23.21
N GLU A 11 -5.56 -24.03 22.28
CA GLU A 11 -4.61 -22.96 22.55
C GLU A 11 -5.33 -21.76 23.19
N PRO A 12 -4.74 -21.08 24.18
CA PRO A 12 -5.37 -19.95 24.84
C PRO A 12 -5.52 -18.77 23.85
N GLU A 13 -6.75 -18.35 23.61
CA GLU A 13 -7.06 -17.10 22.90
C GLU A 13 -6.28 -15.95 23.55
N LYS A 14 -5.33 -15.36 22.81
CA LYS A 14 -4.68 -14.10 23.19
C LYS A 14 -5.77 -13.05 23.36
N THR A 15 -6.12 -12.73 24.60
CA THR A 15 -6.99 -11.61 24.92
C THR A 15 -6.26 -10.33 24.51
N ALA A 16 -6.66 -9.75 23.38
CA ALA A 16 -6.06 -8.53 22.88
C ALA A 16 -6.21 -7.42 23.94
N SER A 17 -5.08 -6.92 24.46
CA SER A 17 -5.02 -5.85 25.44
C SER A 17 -4.53 -4.55 24.78
N THR A 18 -4.95 -3.41 25.34
CA THR A 18 -4.40 -2.11 24.94
C THR A 18 -3.03 -1.95 25.57
N HIS A 19 -2.04 -1.50 24.81
CA HIS A 19 -0.67 -1.35 25.28
C HIS A 19 -0.07 0.00 24.85
N TYR A 20 0.59 0.69 25.77
CA TYR A 20 1.39 1.88 25.49
C TYR A 20 2.87 1.59 25.73
N ALA A 21 3.72 1.94 24.76
CA ALA A 21 5.17 1.87 24.84
C ALA A 21 5.74 3.25 24.52
N GLY A 22 6.21 3.99 25.53
CA GLY A 22 6.74 5.32 25.30
C GLY A 22 7.12 6.06 26.58
N ALA A 23 7.57 7.29 26.41
CA ALA A 23 7.91 8.14 27.53
C ALA A 23 6.66 8.58 28.29
N THR A 24 6.78 8.67 29.61
CA THR A 24 5.73 9.18 30.49
C THR A 24 6.27 10.31 31.34
N LYS A 25 5.41 11.29 31.63
CA LYS A 25 5.69 12.41 32.52
C LYS A 25 4.51 12.59 33.45
N ASN A 26 4.75 12.60 34.77
CA ASN A 26 3.72 12.72 35.80
C ASN A 26 2.59 11.67 35.69
N GLY A 27 2.93 10.43 35.29
CA GLY A 27 1.95 9.36 35.11
C GLY A 27 1.10 9.46 33.85
N ARG A 28 1.41 10.41 32.95
CA ARG A 28 0.75 10.59 31.65
C ARG A 28 1.72 10.34 30.51
N SER A 29 1.21 9.88 29.39
CA SER A 29 1.95 9.68 28.13
C SER A 29 2.46 11.02 27.63
N SER A 30 3.76 11.15 27.41
CA SER A 30 4.39 12.41 26.98
C SER A 30 5.69 12.17 26.23
N GLY A 31 5.87 12.84 25.10
CA GLY A 31 6.99 12.60 24.19
C GLY A 31 6.66 11.49 23.19
N TYR A 32 7.67 10.94 22.54
CA TYR A 32 7.45 9.91 21.51
C TYR A 32 7.03 8.57 22.12
N GLY A 33 6.05 7.91 21.52
CA GLY A 33 5.59 6.60 21.94
C GLY A 33 4.73 5.92 20.90
N ARG A 34 4.33 4.69 21.23
CA ARG A 34 3.44 3.85 20.45
C ARG A 34 2.29 3.34 21.32
N TYR A 35 1.07 3.59 20.89
CA TYR A 35 -0.16 3.14 21.52
C TYR A 35 -0.86 2.14 20.62
N THR A 36 -1.04 0.90 21.07
CA THR A 36 -1.74 -0.16 20.34
C THR A 36 -3.05 -0.47 21.03
N THR A 37 -4.15 -0.42 20.29
CA THR A 37 -5.50 -0.76 20.77
C THR A 37 -5.75 -2.26 20.69
N LYS A 38 -6.74 -2.75 21.44
CA LYS A 38 -7.21 -4.15 21.37
C LYS A 38 -7.65 -4.57 19.96
N CYS A 39 -8.11 -3.62 19.15
CA CYS A 39 -8.56 -3.86 17.79
C CYS A 39 -7.42 -3.90 16.76
N GLY A 40 -6.16 -3.80 17.19
CA GLY A 40 -4.98 -3.85 16.32
C GLY A 40 -4.58 -2.51 15.69
N MET A 41 -5.41 -1.46 15.85
CA MET A 41 -5.03 -0.10 15.44
C MET A 41 -3.91 0.39 16.34
N ALA A 42 -2.87 0.99 15.76
CA ALA A 42 -1.76 1.58 16.49
C ALA A 42 -1.61 3.07 16.16
N TYR A 43 -1.18 3.88 17.12
CA TYR A 43 -0.65 5.22 16.90
C TYR A 43 0.83 5.22 17.26
N GLU A 44 1.67 5.81 16.41
CA GLU A 44 3.09 5.97 16.63
C GLU A 44 3.48 7.43 16.38
N GLY A 45 3.93 8.13 17.42
CA GLY A 45 4.10 9.58 17.35
C GLY A 45 4.32 10.24 18.70
N ASN A 46 4.21 11.57 18.72
CA ASN A 46 4.36 12.30 19.98
C ASN A 46 3.04 12.35 20.76
N PHE A 47 3.17 12.35 22.08
CA PHE A 47 2.09 12.45 23.04
C PHE A 47 2.27 13.70 23.89
N LEU A 48 1.16 14.28 24.30
CA LEU A 48 1.10 15.33 25.30
C LEU A 48 -0.13 15.09 26.18
N ASP A 49 0.08 14.82 27.47
CA ASP A 49 -0.99 14.59 28.44
C ASP A 49 -2.00 13.51 27.99
N ASP A 50 -1.50 12.34 27.56
CA ASP A 50 -2.29 11.19 27.07
C ASP A 50 -3.00 11.40 25.72
N GLU A 51 -2.80 12.55 25.08
CA GLU A 51 -3.34 12.83 23.75
C GLU A 51 -2.27 12.76 22.66
N TYR A 52 -2.66 12.35 21.45
CA TYR A 52 -1.81 12.46 20.26
C TYR A 52 -1.47 13.92 20.00
N HIS A 53 -0.19 14.22 19.79
CA HIS A 53 0.31 15.57 19.61
C HIS A 53 1.52 15.60 18.68
N GLY A 54 1.80 16.74 18.04
CA GLY A 54 2.96 16.89 17.16
C GLY A 54 2.93 15.90 15.98
N LYS A 55 4.09 15.45 15.51
CA LYS A 55 4.16 14.51 14.38
C LYS A 55 3.81 13.08 14.83
N GLY A 56 2.99 12.39 14.05
CA GLY A 56 2.64 10.99 14.29
C GLY A 56 1.84 10.34 13.18
N GLU A 57 1.59 9.06 13.34
CA GLU A 57 0.94 8.17 12.37
C GLU A 57 -0.03 7.23 13.07
N ILE A 58 -1.28 7.15 12.62
CA ILE A 58 -2.19 6.03 12.94
C ILE A 58 -2.00 4.96 11.88
N ILE A 59 -1.88 3.71 12.31
CA ILE A 59 -1.79 2.50 11.50
C ILE A 59 -3.04 1.67 11.79
N CYS A 60 -3.86 1.47 10.78
CA CYS A 60 -5.04 0.62 10.84
C CYS A 60 -4.66 -0.86 10.64
N PRO A 61 -5.46 -1.81 11.16
CA PRO A 61 -5.19 -3.25 11.00
C PRO A 61 -5.15 -3.72 9.54
N ASP A 62 -5.90 -3.05 8.66
CA ASP A 62 -5.94 -3.29 7.22
C ASP A 62 -4.72 -2.76 6.47
N GLY A 63 -3.80 -2.05 7.15
CA GLY A 63 -2.61 -1.44 6.57
C GLY A 63 -2.78 0.00 6.12
N ALA A 64 -3.99 0.58 6.21
CA ALA A 64 -4.20 1.99 5.97
C ALA A 64 -3.49 2.83 7.05
N ARG A 65 -3.02 4.03 6.69
CA ARG A 65 -2.30 4.92 7.61
C ARG A 65 -2.79 6.36 7.52
N PHE A 66 -2.83 7.05 8.65
CA PHE A 66 -3.05 8.49 8.72
C PHE A 66 -1.80 9.14 9.27
N LYS A 67 -1.06 9.87 8.44
CA LYS A 67 0.25 10.43 8.82
C LYS A 67 0.21 11.95 8.78
N GLY A 68 0.66 12.60 9.85
CA GLY A 68 0.69 14.05 9.88
C GLY A 68 0.94 14.68 11.24
N VAL A 69 0.44 15.90 11.40
CA VAL A 69 0.52 16.74 12.60
C VAL A 69 -0.78 16.62 13.39
N TRP A 70 -0.65 16.22 14.65
CA TRP A 70 -1.72 15.98 15.60
C TRP A 70 -1.75 17.10 16.63
N LYS A 71 -2.95 17.53 17.01
CA LYS A 71 -3.17 18.49 18.09
C LYS A 71 -4.36 18.01 18.91
N LYS A 72 -4.09 17.56 20.13
CA LYS A 72 -5.10 17.07 21.09
C LYS A 72 -5.97 15.96 20.49
N GLY A 73 -5.31 14.93 19.95
CA GLY A 73 -5.99 13.79 19.31
C GLY A 73 -6.54 14.06 17.91
N THR A 74 -6.53 15.31 17.43
CA THR A 74 -7.08 15.68 16.11
C THR A 74 -5.96 15.83 15.08
N LEU A 75 -6.10 15.18 13.93
CA LEU A 75 -5.21 15.39 12.79
C LEU A 75 -5.48 16.76 12.15
N THR A 76 -4.49 17.65 12.17
CA THR A 76 -4.61 19.03 11.68
C THR A 76 -4.08 19.20 10.26
N GLU A 77 -2.98 18.53 9.95
CA GLU A 77 -2.33 18.52 8.64
C GLU A 77 -1.84 17.09 8.42
N GLY A 78 -2.03 16.52 7.23
CA GLY A 78 -1.59 15.16 7.00
C GLY A 78 -2.17 14.54 5.75
N GLN A 79 -1.80 13.28 5.55
CA GLN A 79 -2.17 12.49 4.39
C GLN A 79 -2.76 11.16 4.87
N PHE A 80 -3.71 10.66 4.11
CA PHE A 80 -4.17 9.30 4.22
C PHE A 80 -3.36 8.43 3.27
N ILE A 81 -2.90 7.27 3.73
CA ILE A 81 -2.16 6.30 2.93
C ILE A 81 -2.99 5.03 2.91
N PHE A 82 -3.41 4.59 1.74
CA PHE A 82 -4.16 3.34 1.58
C PHE A 82 -3.26 2.12 1.86
N PRO A 83 -3.85 0.94 2.11
CA PRO A 83 -3.10 -0.31 2.31
C PRO A 83 -2.13 -0.65 1.18
N ASP A 84 -2.47 -0.29 -0.06
CA ASP A 84 -1.63 -0.48 -1.25
C ASP A 84 -0.47 0.52 -1.36
N GLY A 85 -0.33 1.45 -0.40
CA GLY A 85 0.70 2.47 -0.35
C GLY A 85 0.34 3.76 -1.06
N LEU A 86 -0.81 3.84 -1.72
CA LEU A 86 -1.28 5.07 -2.36
C LEU A 86 -1.48 6.17 -1.33
N VAL A 87 -1.07 7.39 -1.67
CA VAL A 87 -1.20 8.57 -0.81
C VAL A 87 -2.34 9.46 -1.31
N PHE A 88 -3.32 9.70 -0.43
CA PHE A 88 -4.31 10.75 -0.57
C PHE A 88 -3.92 11.96 0.28
N ASP A 89 -3.46 13.00 -0.40
CA ASP A 89 -3.21 14.31 0.17
C ASP A 89 -4.47 15.17 0.01
N ALA A 90 -5.37 15.09 0.99
CA ALA A 90 -6.67 15.77 0.96
C ALA A 90 -6.58 17.30 1.21
N GLY A 91 -5.38 17.88 1.31
CA GLY A 91 -5.22 19.33 1.49
C GLY A 91 -5.91 19.90 2.74
N MET A 92 -6.02 19.14 3.83
CA MET A 92 -6.84 19.51 5.00
C MET A 92 -6.24 20.70 5.76
N PRO A 93 -7.06 21.72 6.14
CA PRO A 93 -8.29 21.45 6.91
C PRO A 93 -9.61 22.06 6.37
N GLY A 94 -10.71 21.30 6.49
CA GLY A 94 -12.08 21.83 6.66
C GLY A 94 -13.10 21.64 5.54
N SER A 95 -12.70 21.35 4.30
CA SER A 95 -13.65 21.20 3.18
C SER A 95 -13.20 20.09 2.26
N GLY A 96 -13.96 19.00 2.21
CA GLY A 96 -13.71 17.85 1.34
C GLY A 96 -13.92 18.16 -0.14
N LEU A 97 -13.07 19.01 -0.72
CA LEU A 97 -12.90 19.18 -2.15
C LEU A 97 -11.40 19.29 -2.44
N PRO A 98 -10.86 18.50 -3.38
CA PRO A 98 -9.49 18.67 -3.83
C PRO A 98 -9.32 20.09 -4.36
N ASP A 99 -8.24 20.76 -3.94
CA ASP A 99 -7.82 22.02 -4.54
C ASP A 99 -7.69 21.81 -6.05
N ALA A 100 -8.41 22.60 -6.85
CA ALA A 100 -8.36 22.52 -8.30
C ALA A 100 -6.92 22.74 -8.84
N ASN A 101 -6.04 23.37 -8.06
CA ASN A 101 -4.63 23.57 -8.40
C ASN A 101 -3.70 22.44 -7.88
N LYS A 102 -4.23 21.51 -7.08
CA LYS A 102 -3.50 20.33 -6.60
C LYS A 102 -4.37 19.09 -6.87
N PRO A 103 -4.54 18.69 -8.15
CA PRO A 103 -5.38 17.56 -8.50
C PRO A 103 -4.95 16.33 -7.72
N TRP A 104 -5.92 15.58 -7.22
CA TRP A 104 -5.68 14.30 -6.58
C TRP A 104 -4.98 13.39 -7.59
N GLY A 105 -3.72 13.02 -7.33
CA GLY A 105 -2.93 12.16 -8.21
C GLY A 105 -3.38 10.68 -8.22
N TYR A 106 -4.59 10.40 -7.76
CA TYR A 106 -5.20 9.08 -7.84
C TYR A 106 -6.04 8.99 -9.09
N CYS A 107 -5.85 7.92 -9.88
CA CYS A 107 -6.50 7.78 -11.19
C CYS A 107 -6.22 8.97 -12.12
N ASP A 108 -5.01 9.55 -12.06
CA ASP A 108 -4.60 10.44 -13.14
C ASP A 108 -4.42 9.63 -14.44
N GLY A 109 -4.48 10.29 -15.60
CA GLY A 109 -4.36 9.60 -16.89
C GLY A 109 -3.04 8.83 -17.09
N PHE A 110 -2.09 8.95 -16.16
CA PHE A 110 -0.82 8.23 -16.17
C PHE A 110 -0.77 7.08 -15.14
N ASP A 111 -1.75 6.95 -14.24
CA ASP A 111 -1.90 5.86 -13.27
C ASP A 111 -2.45 4.60 -13.97
N ARG A 112 -1.52 3.75 -14.39
CA ARG A 112 -1.83 2.54 -15.17
C ARG A 112 -2.56 1.44 -14.39
N ARG A 113 -2.74 1.59 -13.09
CA ARG A 113 -3.55 0.64 -12.29
C ARG A 113 -5.01 0.60 -12.76
N PHE A 114 -5.47 1.66 -13.41
CA PHE A 114 -6.85 1.80 -13.89
C PHE A 114 -6.97 2.02 -15.40
N TRP A 115 -5.90 1.82 -16.18
CA TRP A 115 -5.93 2.16 -17.61
C TRP A 115 -6.97 1.35 -18.39
N ASP A 116 -7.25 0.12 -17.97
CA ASP A 116 -8.30 -0.70 -18.60
C ASP A 116 -9.70 -0.23 -18.21
N GLU A 117 -9.91 0.19 -16.95
CA GLU A 117 -11.15 0.81 -16.47
C GLU A 117 -11.40 2.18 -17.12
N ILE A 118 -10.35 2.93 -17.46
CA ILE A 118 -10.43 4.21 -18.20
C ILE A 118 -10.88 3.96 -19.66
N GLN A 119 -10.45 2.86 -20.27
CA GLN A 119 -10.75 2.54 -21.68
C GLN A 119 -12.06 1.76 -21.86
N ASN A 120 -12.51 0.98 -20.86
CA ASN A 120 -13.60 0.02 -21.00
C ASN A 120 -14.72 0.14 -19.96
N ASP A 121 -14.84 1.29 -19.28
CA ASP A 121 -15.74 1.49 -18.14
C ASP A 121 -15.40 0.61 -16.91
N LEU A 122 -15.86 1.03 -15.72
CA LEU A 122 -15.57 0.41 -14.41
C LEU A 122 -16.12 -1.03 -14.28
N SER A 123 -15.42 -2.00 -14.87
CA SER A 123 -15.57 -3.40 -14.49
C SER A 123 -14.72 -3.65 -13.24
N GLY A 124 -15.35 -3.73 -12.07
CA GLY A 124 -14.71 -3.72 -10.73
C GLY A 124 -13.80 -4.91 -10.39
N LYS A 125 -12.75 -5.17 -11.19
CA LYS A 125 -11.69 -6.13 -10.90
C LYS A 125 -10.34 -5.47 -11.16
N ALA A 126 -9.89 -4.67 -10.20
CA ALA A 126 -8.52 -4.18 -10.17
C ALA A 126 -7.57 -5.37 -10.03
N LEU A 127 -7.00 -5.82 -11.15
CA LEU A 127 -5.91 -6.79 -11.15
C LEU A 127 -4.60 -6.00 -11.07
N LEU A 128 -3.72 -6.36 -10.12
CA LEU A 128 -2.37 -5.77 -10.01
C LEU A 128 -1.50 -6.00 -11.27
N ALA A 129 -1.91 -6.93 -12.13
CA ALA A 129 -1.41 -7.10 -13.50
C ALA A 129 -2.61 -7.23 -14.44
N ALA A 130 -2.60 -6.49 -15.56
CA ALA A 130 -3.70 -6.46 -16.53
C ALA A 130 -3.95 -7.81 -17.26
N VAL A 131 -3.17 -8.87 -16.98
CA VAL A 131 -3.24 -10.18 -17.65
C VAL A 131 -3.00 -11.31 -16.65
N ASP A 132 -3.91 -12.30 -16.62
CA ASP A 132 -3.80 -13.58 -15.90
C ASP A 132 -3.86 -14.74 -16.92
N PRO A 133 -2.86 -15.65 -16.99
CA PRO A 133 -1.66 -15.70 -16.17
C PRO A 133 -0.65 -14.60 -16.49
N ILE A 134 0.06 -14.17 -15.45
CA ILE A 134 1.13 -13.20 -15.54
C ILE A 134 2.22 -13.73 -16.50
N PRO A 135 2.60 -12.98 -17.55
CA PRO A 135 3.65 -13.40 -18.47
C PRO A 135 4.99 -13.59 -17.76
N ASN A 136 5.67 -14.70 -18.07
CA ASN A 136 7.02 -14.96 -17.60
C ASN A 136 8.01 -14.08 -18.35
N ILE A 137 8.80 -13.29 -17.62
CA ILE A 137 9.80 -12.38 -18.18
C ILE A 137 11.18 -12.65 -17.56
N PRO A 138 12.29 -12.35 -18.26
CA PRO A 138 13.62 -12.50 -17.68
C PRO A 138 13.78 -11.69 -16.38
N LYS A 139 14.53 -12.23 -15.41
CA LYS A 139 14.77 -11.59 -14.11
C LYS A 139 15.45 -10.21 -14.18
N ALA A 140 16.11 -9.88 -15.29
CA ALA A 140 16.73 -8.56 -15.51
C ALA A 140 15.89 -7.64 -16.41
N ALA A 141 14.65 -8.03 -16.72
CA ALA A 141 13.76 -7.28 -17.60
C ALA A 141 12.58 -6.66 -16.84
N MET A 142 11.94 -5.67 -17.46
CA MET A 142 10.72 -5.04 -16.95
C MET A 142 9.54 -5.35 -17.86
N ASP A 143 8.37 -5.56 -17.29
CA ASP A 143 7.15 -5.83 -18.04
C ASP A 143 6.57 -4.54 -18.64
N VAL A 144 6.38 -4.52 -19.96
CA VAL A 144 5.79 -3.39 -20.68
C VAL A 144 4.45 -3.74 -21.34
N ARG A 145 3.76 -4.80 -20.85
CA ARG A 145 2.41 -5.26 -21.24
C ARG A 145 2.28 -5.84 -22.66
N ASN A 146 3.16 -5.44 -23.59
CA ASN A 146 3.26 -6.02 -24.93
C ASN A 146 4.62 -6.68 -25.16
N GLY A 147 5.24 -7.13 -24.07
CA GLY A 147 6.59 -7.65 -24.06
C GLY A 147 7.36 -7.28 -22.80
N TYR A 148 8.68 -7.45 -22.88
CA TYR A 148 9.59 -7.08 -21.82
C TYR A 148 10.65 -6.12 -22.34
N TYR A 149 11.02 -5.18 -21.47
CA TYR A 149 12.07 -4.20 -21.67
C TYR A 149 13.37 -4.69 -21.05
N ASN A 150 14.45 -4.66 -21.83
CA ASN A 150 15.80 -4.92 -21.36
C ASN A 150 16.52 -3.59 -21.15
N VAL A 151 16.87 -3.31 -19.88
CA VAL A 151 17.46 -2.04 -19.44
C VAL A 151 18.84 -1.82 -20.05
N ASP A 152 19.67 -2.86 -20.12
CA ASP A 152 21.05 -2.78 -20.62
C ASP A 152 21.11 -2.46 -22.11
N THR A 153 20.23 -3.09 -22.90
CA THR A 153 20.21 -2.94 -24.35
C THR A 153 19.31 -1.82 -24.84
N ARG A 154 18.46 -1.26 -23.96
CA ARG A 154 17.41 -0.29 -24.27
C ARG A 154 16.44 -0.75 -25.37
N LYS A 155 16.06 -2.04 -25.31
CA LYS A 155 15.19 -2.67 -26.31
C LYS A 155 13.98 -3.29 -25.68
N ILE A 156 12.86 -3.24 -26.40
CA ILE A 156 11.66 -3.99 -26.10
C ILE A 156 11.61 -5.23 -26.99
N PHE A 157 11.31 -6.36 -26.37
CA PHE A 157 11.06 -7.64 -27.00
C PHE A 157 9.64 -8.07 -26.67
N SER A 158 8.94 -8.79 -27.55
CA SER A 158 7.71 -9.47 -27.14
C SER A 158 8.00 -10.63 -26.19
N TYR A 159 6.98 -11.16 -25.53
CA TYR A 159 7.13 -12.27 -24.57
C TYR A 159 7.71 -13.55 -25.19
N ASP A 160 7.59 -13.73 -26.51
CA ASP A 160 8.22 -14.79 -27.28
C ASP A 160 9.70 -14.50 -27.64
N GLY A 161 10.27 -13.39 -27.17
CA GLY A 161 11.66 -13.00 -27.40
C GLY A 161 11.95 -12.31 -28.72
N LYS A 162 10.94 -11.98 -29.53
CA LYS A 162 11.16 -11.24 -30.79
C LYS A 162 11.41 -9.76 -30.51
N PHE A 163 12.45 -9.21 -31.13
CA PHE A 163 12.73 -7.78 -31.07
C PHE A 163 11.57 -6.96 -31.62
N ARG A 164 11.18 -5.89 -30.92
CA ARG A 164 10.10 -4.98 -31.33
C ARG A 164 10.64 -3.62 -31.74
N ARG A 165 11.28 -2.92 -30.80
CA ARG A 165 11.76 -1.54 -31.02
C ARG A 165 12.81 -1.13 -30.00
N ASN A 166 13.56 -0.09 -30.35
CA ASN A 166 14.41 0.63 -29.41
C ASN A 166 13.56 1.61 -28.59
N VAL A 167 14.04 1.95 -27.41
CA VAL A 167 13.39 2.84 -26.45
C VAL A 167 14.19 4.13 -26.35
N ASP A 168 13.53 5.28 -26.46
CA ASP A 168 14.17 6.59 -26.29
C ASP A 168 14.40 6.93 -24.80
N ASP A 169 15.07 8.05 -24.52
CA ASP A 169 15.39 8.42 -23.14
C ASP A 169 14.13 8.66 -22.29
N SER A 170 13.11 9.32 -22.84
CA SER A 170 11.86 9.62 -22.13
C SER A 170 11.13 8.35 -21.74
N GLU A 171 10.98 7.41 -22.67
CA GLU A 171 10.34 6.13 -22.42
C GLU A 171 11.20 5.24 -21.51
N HIS A 172 12.53 5.30 -21.60
CA HIS A 172 13.43 4.60 -20.69
C HIS A 172 13.22 5.03 -19.24
N PHE A 173 13.22 6.35 -18.98
CA PHE A 173 12.96 6.89 -17.64
C PHE A 173 11.56 6.51 -17.16
N TRP A 174 10.58 6.58 -18.05
CA TRP A 174 9.21 6.21 -17.72
C TRP A 174 9.12 4.72 -17.33
N ILE A 175 9.71 3.80 -18.11
CA ILE A 175 9.69 2.35 -17.82
C ILE A 175 10.37 2.05 -16.48
N ILE A 176 11.55 2.62 -16.21
CA ILE A 176 12.29 2.35 -14.96
C ILE A 176 11.50 2.78 -13.72
N SER A 177 10.74 3.87 -13.82
CA SER A 177 10.02 4.46 -12.69
C SER A 177 8.67 3.78 -12.41
N THR A 178 8.05 3.15 -13.41
CA THR A 178 6.64 2.71 -13.33
C THR A 178 6.40 1.23 -13.60
N CYS A 179 7.27 0.53 -14.36
CA CYS A 179 6.99 -0.83 -14.78
C CYS A 179 7.32 -1.89 -13.72
N ARG A 180 6.58 -3.02 -13.78
CA ARG A 180 6.83 -4.22 -12.98
C ARG A 180 8.21 -4.79 -13.31
N LYS A 181 9.02 -5.00 -12.28
CA LYS A 181 10.39 -5.53 -12.42
C LYS A 181 10.33 -7.05 -12.36
N GLY A 182 11.00 -7.74 -13.29
CA GLY A 182 11.01 -9.21 -13.37
C GLY A 182 11.66 -9.92 -12.17
N TRP A 183 12.31 -9.17 -11.27
CA TRP A 183 12.90 -9.64 -10.03
C TRP A 183 12.07 -9.31 -8.77
N MET A 184 10.92 -8.64 -8.92
CA MET A 184 9.98 -8.49 -7.81
C MET A 184 9.27 -9.83 -7.58
N GLU A 185 9.14 -10.23 -6.31
CA GLU A 185 8.39 -11.42 -5.95
C GLU A 185 6.92 -11.29 -6.37
N GLU A 186 6.33 -12.41 -6.79
CA GLU A 186 4.89 -12.49 -7.00
C GLU A 186 4.18 -12.22 -5.67
N VAL A 187 3.68 -11.00 -5.49
CA VAL A 187 2.75 -10.71 -4.39
C VAL A 187 1.47 -11.44 -4.76
N GLY A 188 1.18 -12.51 -4.00
CA GLY A 188 0.34 -13.63 -4.41
C GLY A 188 -1.06 -13.29 -4.94
N LYS A 189 -1.69 -14.32 -5.52
CA LYS A 189 -3.11 -14.31 -5.89
C LYS A 189 -3.95 -13.82 -4.72
N ASN A 190 -4.89 -12.92 -5.00
CA ASN A 190 -5.98 -12.62 -4.08
C ASN A 190 -6.56 -13.96 -3.60
N PRO A 191 -6.55 -14.25 -2.28
CA PRO A 191 -6.98 -15.55 -1.78
C PRO A 191 -8.45 -15.74 -2.15
N THR A 192 -8.72 -16.70 -3.03
CA THR A 192 -10.01 -17.40 -3.16
C THR A 192 -11.25 -16.51 -3.11
N THR A 193 -11.75 -16.13 -4.28
CA THR A 193 -13.20 -16.02 -4.49
C THR A 193 -13.80 -17.40 -4.28
N HIS A 194 -14.10 -17.74 -3.02
CA HIS A 194 -15.11 -18.73 -2.72
C HIS A 194 -16.42 -18.00 -2.50
N LEU A 195 -17.35 -18.34 -3.39
CA LEU A 195 -18.77 -17.99 -3.50
C LEU A 195 -19.08 -16.67 -4.21
#